data_AF-A0A4Z2I029-F1
#
_entry.id   AF-A0A4Z2I029-F1
#
_cell.length_a   1.000
_cell.length_b   1.000
_cell.length_c   1.000
_cell.angle_alpha   90.00
_cell.angle_beta   90.00
_cell.angle_gamma   90.00
#
_symmetry.space_group_name_H-M   'P 1'
#
loop_
_entity.id
_entity.type
_entity.pdbx_description
1 polymer ?
#
loop_
_entity_poly.entity_id
_entity_poly.type
_entity_poly.pdbx_seq_one_letter_code
_entity_poly.pdbx_strand_id
1 'polypeptide(L)'
;MVLEKPGWDADQDLLLPLEGPEPHLSCCEEAGVTGMAGVAEAESKIDDLKGGLSGLSELHAFTLRVDPANFKILSHCILVVMAIMFPNEFTPEVQLAMDKFLAAVALALAEKYR
;
A
#
# COMPACT_ATOMS: atom_id res chain seq x y z
N MET A 1 -2.61 34.86 -31.50
CA MET A 1 -3.10 34.21 -30.27
C MET A 1 -3.75 32.90 -30.66
N VAL A 2 -2.96 31.82 -30.68
CA VAL A 2 -3.43 30.44 -30.59
C VAL A 2 -2.39 29.78 -29.68
N LEU A 3 -2.81 29.33 -28.49
CA LEU A 3 -1.95 28.64 -27.53
C LEU A 3 -2.08 27.14 -27.80
N GLU A 4 -1.12 26.56 -28.51
CA GLU A 4 -0.97 25.11 -28.60
C GLU A 4 -0.43 24.60 -27.25
N LYS A 5 -1.19 23.70 -26.61
CA LYS A 5 -0.74 23.03 -25.39
C LYS A 5 0.15 21.85 -25.77
N PRO A 6 1.32 21.67 -25.13
CA PRO A 6 2.20 20.57 -25.46
C PRO A 6 1.71 19.26 -24.81
N GLY A 7 1.38 18.31 -25.70
CA GLY A 7 1.68 16.88 -25.60
C GLY A 7 1.35 16.18 -24.29
N TRP A 8 0.13 15.64 -24.21
CA TRP A 8 -0.17 14.50 -23.33
C TRP A 8 -1.03 13.53 -24.13
N ASP A 9 -0.37 12.65 -24.90
CA ASP A 9 -1.01 11.62 -25.69
C ASP A 9 -0.98 10.31 -24.90
N ALA A 10 -2.09 10.06 -24.18
CA ALA A 10 -2.25 8.96 -23.22
C ALA A 10 -2.04 7.55 -23.82
N ASP A 11 -1.99 7.42 -25.14
CA ASP A 11 -1.83 6.15 -25.84
C ASP A 11 -0.35 5.75 -26.09
N GLN A 12 0.62 6.69 -26.03
CA GLN A 12 2.04 6.39 -26.31
C GLN A 12 2.90 6.17 -25.06
N ASP A 13 2.46 6.58 -23.87
CA ASP A 13 3.23 6.44 -22.63
C ASP A 13 3.05 5.07 -21.93
N LEU A 14 2.13 4.22 -22.40
CA LEU A 14 1.90 2.89 -21.80
C LEU A 14 2.94 1.83 -22.23
N LEU A 15 3.84 2.15 -23.15
CA LEU A 15 4.72 1.18 -23.83
C LEU A 15 6.21 1.57 -23.87
N LEU A 16 6.68 2.41 -22.94
CA LEU A 16 8.12 2.63 -22.73
C LEU A 16 8.55 2.01 -21.40
N PRO A 17 9.67 1.26 -21.37
CA PRO A 17 10.24 0.80 -20.11
C PRO A 17 10.58 2.03 -19.25
N LEU A 18 10.08 2.02 -18.01
CA LEU A 18 10.30 3.05 -17.00
C LEU A 18 11.79 3.12 -16.61
N GLU A 19 12.64 3.63 -17.49
CA GLU A 19 14.04 3.91 -17.20
C GLU A 19 14.18 5.31 -16.60
N GLY A 20 14.06 5.39 -15.27
CA GLY A 20 14.51 6.54 -14.47
C GLY A 20 13.51 6.97 -13.39
N PRO A 21 13.94 7.23 -12.14
CA PRO A 21 13.07 7.76 -11.10
C PRO A 21 12.75 9.23 -11.42
N GLU A 22 11.54 9.46 -11.91
CA GLU A 22 10.95 10.78 -12.02
C GLU A 22 10.97 11.48 -10.65
N PRO A 23 11.43 12.74 -10.53
CA PRO A 23 11.68 13.40 -9.23
C PRO A 23 10.42 13.66 -8.40
N HIS A 24 9.23 13.35 -8.92
CA HIS A 24 7.96 13.42 -8.22
C HIS A 24 7.49 12.06 -7.65
N LEU A 25 8.09 10.94 -8.07
CA LEU A 25 7.75 9.58 -7.62
C LEU A 25 8.62 9.08 -6.45
N SER A 26 9.84 9.60 -6.28
CA SER A 26 10.82 9.05 -5.33
C SER A 26 10.31 8.94 -3.88
N CYS A 27 9.54 9.93 -3.42
CA CYS A 27 8.93 9.90 -2.09
C CYS A 27 7.85 8.79 -1.96
N CYS A 28 7.09 8.55 -3.02
CA CYS A 28 6.06 7.50 -3.02
C CYS A 28 6.68 6.11 -3.08
N GLU A 29 7.80 5.96 -3.79
CA GLU A 29 8.56 4.70 -3.84
C GLU A 29 9.15 4.37 -2.47
N GLU A 30 9.79 5.34 -1.79
CA GLU A 30 10.35 5.15 -0.45
C GLU A 30 9.26 4.87 0.60
N ALA A 31 8.15 5.60 0.55
CA ALA A 31 6.99 5.36 1.43
C ALA A 31 6.34 3.99 1.15
N GLY A 32 6.26 3.59 -0.12
CA GLY A 32 5.75 2.29 -0.55
C GLY A 32 6.61 1.14 -0.05
N VAL A 33 7.94 1.23 -0.19
CA VAL A 33 8.89 0.23 0.33
C VAL A 33 8.77 0.10 1.85
N THR A 34 8.68 1.22 2.56
CA THR A 34 8.53 1.22 4.03
C THR A 34 7.19 0.60 4.46
N GLY A 35 6.09 0.91 3.76
CA GLY A 35 4.78 0.33 4.03
C GLY A 35 4.75 -1.18 3.82
N MET A 36 5.34 -1.66 2.71
CA MET A 36 5.42 -3.09 2.41
C MET A 36 6.34 -3.84 3.38
N ALA A 37 7.42 -3.22 3.86
CA ALA A 37 8.27 -3.78 4.92
C ALA A 37 7.48 -3.99 6.23
N GLY A 38 6.58 -3.06 6.58
CA GLY A 38 5.68 -3.22 7.72
C GLY A 38 4.70 -4.39 7.56
N VAL A 39 4.19 -4.63 6.35
CA VAL A 39 3.34 -5.79 6.04
C VAL A 39 4.13 -7.11 6.12
N ALA A 40 5.37 -7.13 5.65
CA ALA A 40 6.25 -8.29 5.76
C ALA A 40 6.59 -8.61 7.23
N GLU A 41 6.80 -7.59 8.06
CA GLU A 41 6.98 -7.78 9.50
C GLU A 41 5.72 -8.34 10.16
N ALA A 42 4.53 -7.89 9.72
CA ALA A 42 3.25 -8.43 10.15
C ALA A 42 3.08 -9.92 9.79
N GLU A 43 3.48 -10.31 8.58
CA GLU A 43 3.46 -11.71 8.13
C GLU A 43 4.36 -12.58 9.03
N SER A 44 5.57 -12.10 9.35
CA SER A 44 6.51 -12.83 10.22
C SER A 44 6.01 -13.01 11.66
N LYS A 45 5.02 -12.20 12.07
CA LYS A 45 4.44 -12.15 13.43
C LYS A 45 2.92 -12.35 13.40
N ILE A 46 2.44 -13.22 12.51
CA ILE A 46 1.00 -13.44 12.30
C ILE A 46 0.26 -13.93 13.54
N ASP A 47 0.95 -14.62 14.46
CA ASP A 47 0.38 -15.11 15.73
C ASP A 47 0.15 -13.99 16.76
N ASP A 48 0.94 -12.91 16.72
CA ASP A 48 0.81 -11.74 17.60
C ASP A 48 1.03 -10.43 16.82
N LEU A 49 0.06 -10.11 15.97
CA LEU A 49 0.05 -8.89 15.18
C LEU A 49 0.06 -7.62 16.06
N LYS A 50 -0.59 -7.65 17.22
CA LYS A 50 -0.70 -6.47 18.11
C LYS A 50 0.63 -6.16 18.78
N GLY A 51 1.30 -7.16 19.34
CA GLY A 51 2.63 -6.99 19.93
C GLY A 51 3.68 -6.68 18.87
N GLY A 52 3.62 -7.38 17.73
CA GLY A 52 4.56 -7.23 16.63
C GLY A 52 4.55 -5.85 15.97
N LEU A 53 3.37 -5.26 15.77
CA LEU A 53 3.18 -3.97 15.09
C LEU A 53 3.03 -2.78 16.06
N SER A 54 3.19 -2.98 17.37
CA SER A 54 3.00 -1.91 18.36
C SER A 54 3.86 -0.67 18.06
N GLY A 55 5.12 -0.86 17.66
CA GLY A 55 6.02 0.26 17.32
C GLY A 55 5.57 1.02 16.05
N LEU A 56 5.04 0.30 15.06
CA LEU A 56 4.51 0.89 13.84
C LEU A 56 3.19 1.64 14.10
N SER A 57 2.34 1.10 14.98
CA SER A 57 1.10 1.72 15.43
C SER A 57 1.36 3.03 16.17
N GLU A 58 2.35 3.08 17.06
CA GLU A 58 2.74 4.30 17.76
C GLU A 58 3.27 5.38 16.80
N LEU A 59 4.08 5.00 15.81
CA LEU A 59 4.56 5.92 14.79
C LEU A 59 3.41 6.51 13.95
N HIS A 60 2.44 5.67 13.58
CA HIS A 60 1.26 6.14 12.86
C HIS A 60 0.40 7.06 13.73
N ALA A 61 0.16 6.72 15.00
CA ALA A 61 -0.71 7.49 15.90
C ALA A 61 -0.09 8.82 16.35
N PHE A 62 1.17 8.84 16.77
CA PHE A 62 1.78 10.01 17.41
C PHE A 62 2.51 10.94 16.43
N THR A 63 3.21 10.37 15.45
CA THR A 63 4.04 11.14 14.52
C THR A 63 3.28 11.50 13.25
N LEU A 64 2.72 10.49 12.56
CA LEU A 64 2.08 10.70 11.25
C LEU A 64 0.60 11.13 11.36
N ARG A 65 -0.08 10.77 12.46
CA ARG A 65 -1.49 11.05 12.75
C ARG A 65 -2.43 10.68 11.58
N VAL A 66 -2.19 9.52 11.00
CA VAL A 66 -2.99 9.00 9.86
C VAL A 66 -4.38 8.63 10.36
N ASP A 67 -5.45 9.00 9.66
CA ASP A 67 -6.78 8.55 10.06
C ASP A 67 -6.87 7.01 9.92
N PRO A 68 -7.31 6.27 10.96
CA PRO A 68 -7.52 4.82 10.88
C PRO A 68 -8.40 4.38 9.69
N ALA A 69 -9.26 5.24 9.16
CA ALA A 69 -10.05 4.98 7.96
C ALA A 69 -9.17 4.78 6.70
N ASN A 70 -8.00 5.41 6.61
CA ASN A 70 -7.13 5.33 5.44
C ASN A 70 -6.48 3.95 5.27
N PHE A 71 -6.31 3.19 6.36
CA PHE A 71 -5.75 1.84 6.26
C PHE A 71 -6.63 0.91 5.42
N LYS A 72 -7.96 1.08 5.44
CA LYS A 72 -8.88 0.30 4.61
C LYS A 72 -8.69 0.58 3.12
N ILE A 73 -8.41 1.83 2.77
CA ILE A 73 -8.15 2.24 1.39
C ILE A 73 -6.84 1.62 0.91
N LEU A 74 -5.79 1.69 1.75
CA LEU A 74 -4.50 1.06 1.45
C LEU A 74 -4.63 -0.46 1.27
N SER A 75 -5.35 -1.15 2.17
CA SER A 75 -5.60 -2.59 2.06
C SER A 75 -6.30 -2.96 0.75
N HIS A 76 -7.29 -2.16 0.33
CA HIS A 76 -7.98 -2.38 -0.94
C HIS A 76 -7.04 -2.19 -2.15
N CYS A 77 -6.21 -1.15 -2.15
CA CYS A 77 -5.24 -0.92 -3.21
C CYS A 77 -4.26 -2.09 -3.34
N ILE A 78 -3.76 -2.63 -2.22
CA ILE A 78 -2.84 -3.79 -2.22
C ILE A 78 -3.54 -5.03 -2.80
N LEU A 79 -4.81 -5.29 -2.44
CA LEU A 79 -5.60 -6.39 -3.02
C LEU A 79 -5.76 -6.26 -4.53
N VAL A 80 -6.04 -5.05 -5.04
CA VAL A 80 -6.17 -4.79 -6.48
C VAL A 80 -4.85 -5.03 -7.20
N VAL A 81 -3.73 -4.55 -6.64
CA VAL A 81 -2.40 -4.78 -7.22
C VAL A 81 -2.06 -6.27 -7.26
N MET A 82 -2.36 -7.03 -6.19
CA MET A 82 -2.16 -8.49 -6.18
C MET A 82 -3.02 -9.21 -7.22
N ALA A 83 -4.27 -8.78 -7.42
CA ALA A 83 -5.15 -9.33 -8.44
C ALA A 83 -4.63 -9.11 -9.87
N ILE A 84 -3.99 -7.96 -10.12
CA ILE A 84 -3.40 -7.61 -11.43
C ILE A 84 -2.08 -8.36 -11.64
N MET A 85 -1.24 -8.45 -10.61
CA MET A 85 0.10 -9.07 -10.70
C MET A 85 0.04 -10.60 -10.76
N PHE A 86 -0.90 -11.23 -10.04
CA PHE A 86 -1.00 -12.68 -9.90
C PHE A 86 -2.39 -13.22 -10.29
N PRO A 87 -2.87 -12.98 -11.53
CA PRO A 87 -4.26 -13.30 -11.91
C PRO A 87 -4.58 -14.80 -11.86
N ASN A 88 -3.58 -15.67 -12.02
CA ASN A 88 -3.76 -17.12 -12.00
C ASN A 88 -3.76 -17.73 -10.59
N GLU A 89 -3.13 -17.05 -9.62
CA GLU A 89 -3.01 -17.51 -8.22
C GLU A 89 -4.01 -16.80 -7.30
N PHE A 90 -4.64 -15.72 -7.78
CA PHE A 90 -5.64 -14.96 -7.04
C PHE A 90 -7.02 -15.63 -7.09
N THR A 91 -7.12 -16.81 -6.46
CA THR A 91 -8.40 -17.50 -6.26
C THR A 91 -9.25 -16.76 -5.22
N PRO A 92 -10.59 -16.91 -5.22
CA PRO A 92 -11.45 -16.26 -4.22
C PRO A 92 -11.09 -16.63 -2.77
N GLU A 93 -10.53 -17.82 -2.53
CA GLU A 93 -10.03 -18.24 -1.23
C GLU A 93 -8.81 -17.42 -0.80
N VAL A 94 -7.86 -17.18 -1.71
CA VAL A 94 -6.66 -16.35 -1.45
C VAL A 94 -7.07 -14.89 -1.25
N GLN A 95 -7.98 -14.37 -2.08
CA GLN A 95 -8.51 -13.03 -1.92
C GLN A 95 -9.13 -12.83 -0.52
N LEU A 96 -9.95 -13.78 -0.07
CA LEU A 96 -10.58 -13.72 1.26
C LEU A 96 -9.55 -13.83 2.39
N ALA A 97 -8.53 -14.67 2.24
CA ALA A 97 -7.46 -14.81 3.23
C ALA A 97 -6.66 -13.50 3.37
N MET A 98 -6.29 -12.89 2.25
CA MET A 98 -5.56 -11.62 2.23
C MET A 98 -6.41 -10.45 2.76
N ASP A 99 -7.70 -10.40 2.43
CA ASP A 99 -8.61 -9.40 2.99
C ASP A 99 -8.69 -9.49 4.52
N LYS A 100 -8.83 -10.70 5.07
CA LYS A 100 -8.84 -10.93 6.52
C LYS A 100 -7.51 -10.57 7.18
N PHE A 101 -6.38 -10.93 6.56
CA PHE A 101 -5.06 -10.59 7.06
C PHE A 101 -4.85 -9.07 7.12
N LEU A 102 -5.13 -8.37 6.02
CA LEU A 102 -4.97 -6.92 5.94
C LEU A 102 -5.94 -6.19 6.89
N ALA A 103 -7.15 -6.71 7.09
CA ALA A 103 -8.08 -6.18 8.09
C ALA A 103 -7.55 -6.33 9.52
N ALA A 104 -6.90 -7.46 9.84
CA ALA A 104 -6.27 -7.67 11.15
C ALA A 104 -5.06 -6.74 11.37
N VAL A 105 -4.25 -6.52 10.34
CA VAL A 105 -3.14 -5.54 10.36
C VAL A 105 -3.66 -4.13 10.58
N ALA A 106 -4.70 -3.71 9.85
CA ALA A 106 -5.31 -2.39 10.02
C ALA A 106 -5.86 -2.19 11.44
N LEU A 107 -6.46 -3.23 12.03
CA LEU A 107 -6.94 -3.19 13.41
C LEU A 107 -5.76 -3.05 14.39
N ALA A 108 -4.70 -3.85 14.23
CA ALA A 108 -3.50 -3.78 15.07
C ALA A 108 -2.82 -2.40 15.00
N LEU A 109 -2.76 -1.78 13.82
CA LEU A 109 -2.24 -0.41 13.63
C LEU A 109 -3.13 0.66 14.27
N ALA A 110 -4.44 0.42 14.37
CA ALA A 110 -5.40 1.33 14.98
C ALA A 110 -5.48 1.21 16.52
N GLU A 111 -4.92 0.17 17.14
CA GLU A 111 -5.05 -0.06 18.59
C GLU A 111 -4.48 1.10 19.44
N LYS A 112 -3.38 1.74 19.02
CA LYS A 112 -2.73 2.83 19.78
C LYS A 112 -3.32 4.21 19.50
N TYR A 113 -4.33 4.33 18.62
CA TYR A 113 -5.05 5.58 18.40
C TYR A 113 -6.06 5.89 19.51
N ARG A 114 -6.29 4.95 20.45
CA ARG A 114 -7.27 5.05 21.54
C ARG A 114 -6.60 5.08 22.91
#